data_AF-A0A3B8HQ49-F1
#
_entry.id   AF-A0A3B8HQ49-F1
#
_cell.length_a   1.000
_cell.length_b   1.000
_cell.length_c   1.000
_cell.angle_alpha   90.00
_cell.angle_beta   90.00
_cell.angle_gamma   90.00
#
_symmetry.space_group_name_H-M   'P 1'
#
loop_
_entity.id
_entity.type
_entity.pdbx_description
1 polymer ?
#
loop_
_entity_poly.entity_id
_entity_poly.type
_entity_poly.pdbx_seq_one_letter_code
_entity_poly.pdbx_strand_id
1 'polypeptide(L)'
;AEGELANFHEYFPKNEDNSFGWQNNATNRLVIVAKGPMVYIYTNGVLIGEVDTTQPPQVALGTPPDLGAIPGAQQIPDYQEQVAQYGDATDYLLGQLAVAKRNFSKSKSEFTDGLLGFLGMSQSGTMNCEFNNAWLFIIE
;
A
#
# COMPACT_ATOMS: atom_id res chain seq x y z
N ALA A 1 -14.56 2.48 -15.79
CA ALA A 1 -14.07 3.36 -14.72
C ALA A 1 -13.10 4.36 -15.36
N GLU A 2 -13.36 5.67 -15.24
CA GLU A 2 -12.52 6.73 -15.82
C GLU A 2 -11.35 7.07 -14.87
N GLY A 3 -10.53 6.06 -14.52
CA GLY A 3 -9.42 6.23 -13.57
C GLY A 3 -9.83 6.17 -12.09
N GLU A 4 -11.04 5.72 -11.78
CA GLU A 4 -11.46 5.46 -10.39
C GLU A 4 -10.61 4.34 -9.77
N LEU A 5 -10.12 4.53 -8.55
CA LEU A 5 -9.36 3.51 -7.82
C LEU A 5 -10.25 2.26 -7.61
N ALA A 6 -9.92 1.18 -8.32
CA ALA A 6 -10.67 -0.08 -8.29
C ALA A 6 -9.95 -1.19 -7.52
N ASN A 7 -8.63 -1.10 -7.41
CA ASN A 7 -7.83 -2.02 -6.61
C ASN A 7 -6.86 -1.23 -5.74
N PHE A 8 -6.82 -1.52 -4.45
CA PHE A 8 -5.96 -0.85 -3.47
C PHE A 8 -5.31 -1.92 -2.60
N HIS A 9 -3.98 -1.86 -2.54
CA HIS A 9 -3.17 -2.74 -1.73
C HIS A 9 -2.12 -1.89 -1.01
N GLU A 10 -1.89 -2.21 0.25
CA GLU A 10 -0.87 -1.56 1.07
C GLU A 10 0.22 -2.59 1.40
N TYR A 11 1.47 -2.19 1.21
CA TYR A 11 2.63 -2.98 1.54
C TYR A 11 3.57 -2.12 2.37
N PHE A 12 4.17 -2.72 3.40
CA PHE A 12 5.13 -2.06 4.28
C PHE A 12 6.51 -2.67 4.00
N PRO A 13 7.29 -2.12 3.04
CA PRO A 13 8.44 -2.82 2.47
C PRO A 13 9.47 -3.26 3.50
N LYS A 14 9.56 -2.58 4.65
CA LYS A 14 10.53 -2.90 5.70
C LYS A 14 10.29 -4.26 6.36
N ASN A 15 9.06 -4.80 6.29
CA ASN A 15 8.72 -6.10 6.87
C ASN A 15 9.37 -7.25 6.08
N GLU A 16 9.45 -7.12 4.76
CA GLU A 16 10.02 -8.12 3.85
C GLU A 16 11.45 -7.75 3.40
N ASP A 17 11.66 -6.50 3.02
CA ASP A 17 12.94 -5.91 2.61
C ASP A 17 13.59 -5.12 3.75
N ASN A 18 14.40 -5.81 4.55
CA ASN A 18 15.17 -5.20 5.63
C ASN A 18 16.16 -4.12 5.16
N SER A 19 16.51 -4.08 3.87
CA SER A 19 17.40 -3.04 3.31
C SER A 19 16.66 -1.75 2.94
N PHE A 20 15.33 -1.76 2.92
CA PHE A 20 14.52 -0.60 2.56
C PHE A 20 14.82 0.59 3.49
N GLY A 21 15.18 1.73 2.91
CA GLY A 21 15.40 2.98 3.63
C GLY A 21 14.16 3.87 3.56
N TRP A 22 13.50 4.10 4.68
CA TRP A 22 12.32 4.99 4.78
C TRP A 22 12.69 6.45 5.08
N GLN A 23 13.93 6.69 5.50
CA GLN A 23 14.44 8.01 5.85
C GLN A 23 14.66 8.92 4.62
N ASN A 24 14.70 10.23 4.87
CA ASN A 24 15.04 11.22 3.86
C ASN A 24 16.39 10.93 3.18
N ASN A 25 16.46 11.18 1.88
CA ASN A 25 17.63 10.92 1.01
C ASN A 25 18.04 9.43 0.91
N ALA A 26 17.20 8.49 1.35
CA ALA A 26 17.42 7.09 1.06
C ALA A 26 17.20 6.78 -0.42
N THR A 27 18.06 5.94 -1.00
CA THR A 27 17.88 5.41 -2.35
C THR A 27 17.36 3.99 -2.25
N ASN A 28 16.17 3.74 -2.80
CA ASN A 28 15.62 2.41 -2.96
C ASN A 28 15.41 2.11 -4.45
N ARG A 29 15.61 0.87 -4.86
CA ARG A 29 15.23 0.40 -6.19
C ARG A 29 13.81 -0.16 -6.13
N LEU A 30 12.87 0.42 -6.88
CA LEU A 30 11.55 -0.14 -7.08
C LEU A 30 11.47 -0.82 -8.45
N VAL A 31 10.94 -2.04 -8.49
CA VAL A 31 10.63 -2.75 -9.75
C VAL A 31 9.21 -3.26 -9.67
N ILE A 32 8.41 -2.94 -10.68
CA ILE A 32 7.06 -3.48 -10.84
C ILE A 32 7.08 -4.36 -12.09
N VAL A 33 6.62 -5.60 -11.95
CA VAL A 33 6.50 -6.56 -13.06
C VAL A 33 5.03 -6.92 -13.19
N ALA A 34 4.44 -6.61 -14.35
CA ALA A 34 3.08 -7.04 -14.69
C ALA A 34 3.15 -8.21 -15.67
N LYS A 35 2.49 -9.33 -15.35
CA LYS A 35 2.39 -10.53 -16.19
C LYS A 35 0.96 -11.07 -16.14
N GLY A 36 0.21 -10.87 -17.22
CA GLY A 36 -1.22 -11.21 -17.25
C GLY A 36 -1.98 -10.47 -16.13
N PRO A 37 -2.73 -11.16 -15.25
CA PRO A 37 -3.44 -10.53 -14.14
C PRO A 37 -2.55 -10.27 -12.91
N MET A 38 -1.29 -10.72 -12.92
CA MET A 38 -0.42 -10.62 -11.76
C MET A 38 0.47 -9.39 -11.84
N VAL A 39 0.50 -8.62 -10.76
CA VAL A 39 1.46 -7.54 -10.54
C VAL A 39 2.36 -7.92 -9.37
N TYR A 40 3.67 -7.96 -9.61
CA TYR A 40 4.68 -8.22 -8.61
C TYR A 40 5.45 -6.94 -8.31
N ILE A 41 5.65 -6.66 -7.02
CA ILE A 41 6.30 -5.44 -6.54
C ILE A 41 7.57 -5.85 -5.79
N TYR A 42 8.70 -5.31 -6.23
CA TYR A 42 10.00 -5.55 -5.62
C TYR A 42 10.64 -4.26 -5.13
N THR A 43 11.27 -4.32 -3.96
CA THR A 43 12.20 -3.29 -3.49
C THR A 43 13.58 -3.88 -3.30
N ASN A 44 14.60 -3.20 -3.81
CA ASN A 44 16.01 -3.60 -3.70
C ASN A 44 16.28 -5.07 -4.13
N GLY A 45 15.44 -5.61 -5.02
CA GLY A 45 15.51 -7.00 -5.49
C GLY A 45 14.75 -8.04 -4.64
N VAL A 46 14.09 -7.61 -3.57
CA VAL A 46 13.24 -8.43 -2.70
C VAL A 46 11.78 -8.26 -3.10
N LEU A 47 11.03 -9.36 -3.25
CA LEU A 47 9.59 -9.33 -3.50
C LEU A 47 8.87 -8.89 -2.22
N ILE A 48 8.10 -7.81 -2.30
CA ILE A 48 7.35 -7.26 -1.17
C ILE A 48 5.83 -7.36 -1.34
N GLY A 49 5.35 -7.65 -2.55
CA GLY A 49 3.93 -7.69 -2.81
C GLY A 49 3.56 -8.37 -4.10
N GLU A 50 2.43 -9.06 -4.06
CA GLU A 50 1.77 -9.67 -5.21
C GLU A 50 0.31 -9.23 -5.23
N VAL A 51 -0.16 -8.82 -6.40
CA VAL A 51 -1.54 -8.42 -6.65
C VAL A 51 -2.09 -9.24 -7.80
N ASP A 52 -3.12 -10.05 -7.52
CA ASP A 52 -3.98 -10.63 -8.55
C ASP A 52 -5.12 -9.64 -8.84
N THR A 53 -5.12 -9.06 -10.03
CA THR A 53 -6.04 -8.00 -10.43
C THR A 53 -7.43 -8.53 -10.77
N THR A 54 -7.63 -9.84 -10.74
CA THR A 54 -8.93 -10.50 -10.86
C THR A 54 -9.60 -10.75 -9.52
N GLN A 55 -8.88 -10.58 -8.42
CA GLN A 55 -9.43 -10.69 -7.07
C GLN A 55 -9.95 -9.33 -6.60
N PRO A 56 -11.06 -9.32 -5.82
CA PRO A 56 -11.53 -8.08 -5.22
C PRO A 56 -10.49 -7.51 -4.26
N PRO A 57 -10.40 -6.18 -4.13
CA PRO A 57 -9.46 -5.54 -3.22
C PRO A 57 -9.69 -6.05 -1.79
N GLN A 58 -8.58 -6.21 -1.07
CA GLN A 58 -8.53 -6.62 0.33
C GLN A 58 -7.76 -5.56 1.12
N VAL A 59 -8.07 -5.41 2.40
CA VAL A 59 -7.32 -4.56 3.31
C VAL A 59 -6.82 -5.40 4.47
N ALA A 60 -5.54 -5.26 4.79
CA ALA A 60 -4.98 -5.78 6.02
C ALA A 60 -5.23 -4.74 7.11
N LEU A 61 -6.12 -5.05 8.05
CA LEU A 61 -6.27 -4.22 9.23
C LEU A 61 -5.13 -4.55 10.20
N GLY A 62 -4.53 -3.52 10.80
CA GLY A 62 -3.58 -3.71 11.89
C GLY A 62 -4.22 -4.45 13.07
N THR A 63 -3.40 -4.95 13.99
CA THR A 63 -3.94 -5.49 15.25
C THR A 63 -4.45 -4.34 16.12
N PRO A 64 -5.64 -4.47 16.73
CA PRO A 64 -6.13 -3.49 17.70
C PRO A 64 -5.10 -3.25 18.81
N PRO A 65 -5.03 -2.03 19.38
CA PRO A 65 -4.20 -1.74 20.55
C PRO A 65 -4.49 -2.71 21.70
N ASP A 66 -3.44 -3.16 22.38
CA ASP A 66 -3.54 -4.01 23.56
C ASP A 66 -3.16 -3.22 24.81
N LEU A 67 -4.07 -3.15 25.78
CA LEU A 67 -3.84 -2.51 27.07
C LEU A 67 -2.64 -3.12 27.80
N GLY A 68 -2.38 -4.42 27.62
CA GLY A 68 -1.25 -5.13 28.22
C GLY A 68 0.12 -4.71 27.67
N ALA A 69 0.15 -4.09 26.48
CA ALA A 69 1.39 -3.61 25.84
C ALA A 69 1.80 -2.20 26.29
N ILE A 70 0.95 -1.48 27.03
CA ILE A 70 1.22 -0.11 27.50
C ILE A 70 1.73 -0.19 28.95
N PRO A 71 2.93 0.30 29.29
CA PRO A 71 3.45 0.21 30.66
C PRO A 71 3.06 1.44 31.53
N GLY A 72 2.62 1.22 32.77
CA GLY A 72 2.62 2.25 33.83
C GLY A 72 1.29 2.98 34.12
N ALA A 73 1.37 4.07 34.87
CA ALA A 73 0.20 4.79 35.42
C ALA A 73 -0.62 5.60 34.39
N GLN A 74 -0.07 5.82 33.19
CA GLN A 74 -0.75 6.44 32.04
C GLN A 74 -1.48 5.42 31.13
N GLN A 75 -1.52 4.14 31.51
CA GLN A 75 -2.11 3.04 30.72
C GLN A 75 -3.50 3.32 30.15
N ILE A 76 -4.41 3.86 30.96
CA ILE A 76 -5.81 4.03 30.54
C ILE A 76 -6.00 5.19 29.55
N PRO A 77 -5.53 6.43 29.81
CA PRO A 77 -5.67 7.51 28.84
C PRO A 77 -4.92 7.24 27.54
N ASP A 78 -3.69 6.69 27.59
CA ASP A 78 -2.91 6.37 26.38
C ASP A 78 -3.57 5.26 25.57
N TYR A 79 -4.15 4.25 26.23
CA TYR A 79 -4.93 3.20 25.57
C TYR A 79 -6.18 3.76 24.89
N GLN A 80 -6.92 4.63 25.58
CA GLN A 80 -8.13 5.25 25.02
C GLN A 80 -7.81 6.08 23.77
N GLU A 81 -6.70 6.82 23.78
CA GLU A 81 -6.24 7.56 22.61
C GLU A 81 -5.85 6.62 21.46
N GLN A 82 -5.06 5.57 21.72
CA GLN A 82 -4.68 4.60 20.70
C GLN A 82 -5.89 3.87 20.10
N VAL A 83 -6.89 3.52 20.92
CA VAL A 83 -8.13 2.88 20.45
C VAL A 83 -8.92 3.84 19.55
N ALA A 84 -8.98 5.13 19.90
CA ALA A 84 -9.63 6.13 19.05
C ALA A 84 -8.91 6.27 17.70
N GLN A 85 -7.57 6.42 17.72
CA GLN A 85 -6.76 6.51 16.50
C GLN A 85 -6.88 5.24 15.62
N TYR A 86 -6.89 4.06 16.24
CA TYR A 86 -7.10 2.79 15.54
C TYR A 86 -8.50 2.71 14.92
N GLY A 87 -9.53 3.16 15.64
CA GLY A 87 -10.90 3.24 15.14
C GLY A 87 -11.01 4.14 13.91
N ASP A 88 -10.48 5.35 14.00
CA ASP A 88 -10.46 6.32 12.89
C ASP A 88 -9.73 5.75 11.66
N ALA A 89 -8.57 5.12 11.86
CA ALA A 89 -7.81 4.48 10.79
C ALA A 89 -8.57 3.30 10.16
N THR A 90 -9.22 2.48 10.98
CA THR A 90 -10.02 1.33 10.52
C THR A 90 -11.22 1.80 9.69
N ASP A 91 -11.96 2.81 10.16
CA ASP A 91 -13.11 3.37 9.46
C ASP A 91 -12.70 3.98 8.12
N TYR A 92 -11.57 4.71 8.10
CA TYR A 92 -10.99 5.25 6.88
C TYR A 92 -10.66 4.13 5.87
N LEU A 93 -9.96 3.09 6.30
CA LEU A 93 -9.57 1.95 5.47
C LEU A 93 -10.78 1.17 4.95
N LEU A 94 -11.80 0.93 5.79
CA LEU A 94 -13.05 0.28 5.38
C LEU A 94 -13.84 1.12 4.39
N GLY A 95 -13.85 2.45 4.55
CA GLY A 95 -14.44 3.38 3.60
C GLY A 95 -13.78 3.30 2.23
N GLN A 96 -12.44 3.30 2.18
CA GLN A 96 -11.69 3.10 0.94
C GLN A 96 -11.98 1.74 0.30
N LEU A 97 -11.99 0.67 1.10
CA LEU A 97 -12.28 -0.68 0.63
C LEU A 97 -13.68 -0.77 0.00
N ALA A 98 -14.70 -0.12 0.59
CA ALA A 98 -16.05 -0.10 0.04
C ALA A 98 -16.12 0.61 -1.31
N VAL A 99 -15.40 1.73 -1.47
CA VAL A 99 -15.27 2.44 -2.75
C VAL A 99 -14.55 1.56 -3.77
N ALA A 100 -13.42 0.97 -3.41
CA ALA A 100 -12.62 0.11 -4.28
C ALA A 100 -13.42 -1.11 -4.75
N LYS A 101 -14.12 -1.84 -3.86
CA LYS A 101 -14.99 -2.98 -4.22
C LYS A 101 -16.10 -2.59 -5.20
N ARG A 102 -16.73 -1.44 -4.98
CA ARG A 102 -17.75 -0.91 -5.90
C ARG A 102 -17.15 -0.61 -7.26
N ASN A 103 -15.99 0.02 -7.33
CA ASN A 103 -15.31 0.33 -8.58
C ASN A 103 -14.81 -0.94 -9.30
N PHE A 104 -14.28 -1.90 -8.56
CA PHE A 104 -13.89 -3.22 -9.06
C PHE A 104 -15.05 -3.93 -9.77
N SER A 105 -16.27 -3.84 -9.24
CA SER A 105 -17.44 -4.45 -9.87
C SER A 105 -17.86 -3.81 -11.20
N LYS A 106 -17.40 -2.58 -11.51
CA LYS A 106 -17.75 -1.84 -12.73
C LYS A 106 -16.93 -2.26 -13.95
N SER A 107 -15.72 -2.80 -13.77
CA SER A 107 -14.85 -3.19 -14.87
C SER A 107 -13.84 -4.25 -14.45
N LYS A 108 -13.63 -5.26 -15.30
CA LYS A 108 -12.55 -6.24 -15.13
C LYS A 108 -11.20 -5.58 -15.40
N SER A 109 -10.23 -5.81 -14.52
CA SER A 109 -8.85 -5.32 -14.69
C SER A 109 -8.03 -6.37 -15.43
N GLU A 110 -8.21 -6.42 -16.76
CA GLU A 110 -7.36 -7.22 -17.66
C GLU A 110 -6.32 -6.29 -18.30
N PHE A 111 -5.05 -6.46 -17.94
CA PHE A 111 -3.94 -5.64 -18.45
C PHE A 111 -3.35 -6.27 -19.71
N THR A 112 -4.10 -6.24 -20.81
CA THR A 112 -3.62 -6.70 -22.13
C THR A 112 -2.75 -5.65 -22.83
N ASP A 113 -3.00 -4.38 -22.54
CA ASP A 113 -2.41 -3.21 -23.17
C ASP A 113 -2.59 -1.98 -22.26
N GLY A 114 -1.63 -1.04 -22.26
CA GLY A 114 -1.73 0.19 -21.47
C GLY A 114 -0.39 0.80 -21.05
N LEU A 115 -0.48 1.85 -20.22
CA LEU A 115 0.66 2.52 -19.60
C LEU A 115 0.60 2.28 -18.08
N LEU A 116 1.73 1.92 -17.47
CA LEU A 116 1.88 1.89 -16.01
C LEU A 116 2.48 3.22 -15.55
N GLY A 117 1.72 3.98 -14.76
CA GLY A 117 2.21 5.17 -14.08
C GLY A 117 2.62 4.84 -12.64
N PHE A 118 3.77 5.34 -12.20
CA PHE A 118 4.15 5.34 -10.80
C PHE A 118 4.04 6.76 -10.23
N LEU A 119 3.45 6.88 -9.04
CA LEU A 119 3.28 8.16 -8.35
C LEU A 119 3.83 8.05 -6.93
N GLY A 120 4.77 8.93 -6.58
CA GLY A 120 5.17 9.15 -5.19
C GLY A 120 4.27 10.19 -4.54
N MET A 121 3.64 9.86 -3.41
CA MET A 121 2.81 10.78 -2.63
C MET A 121 3.28 10.84 -1.18
N SER A 122 3.19 12.02 -0.56
CA SER A 122 3.32 12.19 0.89
C SER A 122 2.01 12.69 1.47
N GLN A 123 1.55 12.08 2.56
CA GLN A 123 0.34 12.51 3.28
C GLN A 123 0.58 13.71 4.20
N SER A 124 1.84 14.02 4.53
CA SER A 124 2.19 15.25 5.27
C SER A 124 3.62 15.72 4.94
N GLY A 125 3.86 17.03 5.00
CA GLY A 125 5.17 17.62 4.75
C GLY A 125 5.61 17.66 3.27
N THR A 126 6.91 17.76 3.03
CA THR A 126 7.50 17.81 1.69
C THR A 126 8.29 16.53 1.43
N MET A 127 7.99 15.85 0.32
CA MET A 127 8.75 14.72 -0.17
C MET A 127 9.36 15.07 -1.53
N ASN A 128 10.68 14.97 -1.63
CA ASN A 128 11.39 15.08 -2.89
C ASN A 128 11.73 13.67 -3.38
N CYS A 129 10.99 13.17 -4.37
CA CYS A 129 11.34 11.92 -5.06
C CYS A 129 12.16 12.24 -6.31
N GLU A 130 13.34 11.67 -6.42
CA GLU A 130 14.10 11.66 -7.66
C GLU A 130 13.95 10.28 -8.32
N PHE A 131 13.37 10.25 -9.51
CA PHE A 131 13.24 9.03 -10.31
C PHE A 131 14.36 9.02 -11.34
N ASN A 132 15.30 8.10 -11.18
CA ASN A 132 16.42 7.94 -12.09
C ASN A 132 16.33 6.57 -12.78
N ASN A 133 16.31 6.55 -14.12
CA ASN A 133 16.18 5.33 -14.93
C ASN A 133 14.91 4.49 -14.67
N ALA A 134 13.73 5.09 -14.82
CA ALA A 134 12.47 4.35 -14.79
C ALA A 134 12.18 3.70 -16.16
N TRP A 135 12.06 2.37 -16.17
CA TRP A 135 11.73 1.59 -17.36
C TRP A 135 10.56 0.66 -17.04
N LEU A 136 9.54 0.64 -17.90
CA LEU A 136 8.47 -0.34 -17.86
C LEU A 136 8.80 -1.45 -18.86
N PHE A 137 9.02 -2.66 -18.36
CA PHE A 137 9.17 -3.85 -19.20
C PHE A 137 7.86 -4.63 -19.15
N ILE A 138 7.16 -4.69 -20.28
CA ILE A 138 6.05 -5.62 -20.48
C ILE A 138 6.66 -6.89 -21.05
N ILE A 139 6.55 -8.01 -20.33
CA ILE A 139 7.09 -9.30 -20.75
C ILE A 139 5.90 -10.21 -21.06
N GLU A 140 5.78 -10.60 -22.34
CA GLU A 140 4.78 -11.56 -22.84
C GLU A 140 5.00 -12.99 -22.29
#